data_AF-A0A352SGY5-F1
#
_entry.id   AF-A0A352SGY5-F1
#
_cell.length_a   1.000
_cell.length_b   1.000
_cell.length_c   1.000
_cell.angle_alpha   90.00
_cell.angle_beta   90.00
_cell.angle_gamma   90.00
#
_symmetry.space_group_name_H-M   'P 1'
#
loop_
_entity.id
_entity.type
_entity.pdbx_description
1 polymer ?
#
loop_
_entity_poly.entity_id
_entity_poly.type
_entity_poly.pdbx_seq_one_letter_code
_entity_poly.pdbx_strand_id
1 'polypeptide(L)'
;MKKTVIFLLLALLCLCGCGEQSGQKEKQSKKATKEVFAMDTYMTITTYGEKAEAAATKAVSEIERLDNLLSTGKDESEIAILNEN
;
A
#
# COMPACT_ATOMS: atom_id res chain seq x y z
N MET A 1 -28.63 48.35 26.12
CA MET A 1 -28.82 48.03 24.68
C MET A 1 -27.52 48.10 23.89
N LYS A 2 -26.77 49.21 23.88
CA LYS A 2 -25.51 49.31 23.13
C LYS A 2 -24.41 48.32 23.62
N LYS A 3 -24.29 48.14 24.94
CA LYS A 3 -23.32 47.21 25.56
C LYS A 3 -23.69 45.73 25.37
N THR A 4 -24.98 45.39 25.34
CA THR A 4 -25.48 44.02 25.11
C THR A 4 -25.36 43.60 23.64
N VAL A 5 -25.48 44.55 22.69
CA VAL A 5 -25.26 44.30 21.26
C VAL A 5 -23.78 44.03 20.96
N ILE A 6 -22.86 44.73 21.62
CA ILE A 6 -21.40 44.51 21.45
C ILE A 6 -20.97 43.13 21.98
N PHE A 7 -21.52 42.69 23.11
CA PHE A 7 -21.24 41.36 23.65
C PHE A 7 -21.77 40.23 22.76
N LEU A 8 -22.93 40.42 22.10
CA LEU A 8 -23.49 39.46 21.18
C LEU A 8 -22.68 39.36 19.86
N LEU A 9 -22.17 40.49 19.38
CA LEU A 9 -21.34 40.55 18.17
C LEU A 9 -19.97 39.87 18.39
N LEU A 10 -19.38 40.02 19.58
CA LEU A 10 -18.10 39.40 19.93
C LEU A 10 -18.22 37.88 20.12
N ALA A 11 -19.36 37.41 20.62
CA ALA A 11 -19.65 35.97 20.74
C ALA A 11 -19.85 35.29 19.38
N LEU A 12 -20.38 35.99 18.38
CA LEU A 12 -20.52 35.46 17.02
C LEU A 12 -19.17 35.34 16.28
N LEU A 13 -18.21 36.22 16.56
CA LEU A 13 -16.87 36.14 15.95
C LEU A 13 -16.02 34.96 16.48
N CYS A 14 -16.35 34.40 17.65
CA CYS A 14 -15.64 33.26 18.21
C CYS A 14 -16.03 31.90 17.60
N LEU A 15 -17.05 31.84 16.73
CA LEU A 15 -17.57 30.59 16.15
C LEU A 15 -17.00 30.24 14.77
N CYS A 16 -16.18 31.11 14.16
CA CYS A 16 -15.52 30.84 12.87
C CYS A 16 -14.07 30.33 13.02
N GLY A 17 -13.69 29.91 14.22
CA GLY A 17 -12.33 29.51 14.58
C GLY A 17 -12.02 28.02 14.52
N CYS A 18 -12.73 27.20 13.73
CA CYS A 18 -12.18 25.92 13.28
C CYS A 18 -11.40 26.16 12.00
N GLY A 19 -10.22 26.78 12.14
CA GLY A 19 -9.21 26.71 11.12
C GLY A 19 -8.84 25.25 10.93
N GLU A 20 -9.24 24.69 9.79
CA GLU A 20 -8.71 23.45 9.28
C GLU A 20 -7.19 23.66 9.22
N GLN A 21 -6.48 23.09 10.21
CA GLN A 21 -5.03 23.01 10.14
C GLN A 21 -4.75 22.23 8.85
N SER A 22 -4.40 22.96 7.79
CA SER A 22 -3.64 22.47 6.66
C SER A 22 -2.24 22.11 7.15
N GLY A 23 -2.15 21.31 8.22
CA GLY A 23 -1.03 20.44 8.42
C GLY A 23 -1.01 19.57 7.18
N GLN A 24 0.09 19.62 6.45
CA GLN A 24 0.43 18.63 5.47
C GLN A 24 0.31 17.28 6.17
N LYS A 25 -0.87 16.66 6.12
CA LYS A 25 -1.00 15.22 6.35
C LYS A 25 -0.16 14.65 5.23
N GLU A 26 1.07 14.26 5.53
CA GLU A 26 1.76 13.28 4.72
C GLU A 26 0.71 12.21 4.44
N LYS A 27 0.24 12.11 3.20
CA LYS A 27 -0.70 11.07 2.81
C LYS A 27 0.03 9.78 3.12
N GLN A 28 -0.29 9.16 4.26
CA GLN A 28 0.36 7.94 4.69
C GLN A 28 0.10 6.93 3.58
N SER A 29 1.15 6.67 2.82
CA SER A 29 1.07 5.86 1.61
C SER A 29 0.60 4.48 2.03
N LYS A 30 -0.50 3.98 1.44
CA LYS A 30 -1.02 2.65 1.79
C LYS A 30 0.12 1.65 1.63
N LYS A 31 0.32 0.79 2.64
CA LYS A 31 1.36 -0.23 2.67
C LYS A 31 0.72 -1.61 2.58
N ALA A 32 1.31 -2.51 1.81
CA ALA A 32 0.98 -3.93 1.80
C ALA A 32 2.26 -4.75 1.89
N THR A 33 2.23 -5.80 2.71
CA THR A 33 3.34 -6.75 2.86
C THR A 33 2.80 -8.16 2.61
N LYS A 34 3.49 -8.93 1.77
CA LYS A 34 3.21 -10.35 1.54
C LYS A 34 4.49 -11.16 1.69
N GLU A 35 4.33 -12.37 2.16
CA GLU A 35 5.40 -13.35 2.31
C GLU A 35 5.13 -14.48 1.32
N VAL A 36 6.17 -14.97 0.67
CA VAL A 36 6.08 -16.08 -0.29
C VAL A 36 7.30 -16.98 -0.14
N PHE A 37 7.05 -18.29 -0.13
CA PHE A 37 8.10 -19.29 -0.30
C PHE A 37 8.00 -19.84 -1.71
N ALA A 38 8.99 -19.54 -2.54
CA ALA A 38 9.10 -19.95 -3.93
C ALA A 38 10.58 -19.89 -4.31
N MET A 39 11.00 -20.63 -5.33
CA MET A 39 12.41 -20.65 -5.77
C MET A 39 13.37 -21.05 -4.64
N ASP A 40 12.95 -22.00 -3.78
CA ASP A 40 13.69 -22.49 -2.59
C ASP A 40 14.14 -21.39 -1.61
N THR A 41 13.45 -20.26 -1.61
CA THR A 41 13.76 -19.14 -0.74
C THR A 41 12.49 -18.54 -0.13
N TYR A 42 12.67 -17.90 1.01
CA TYR A 42 11.62 -17.14 1.66
C TYR A 42 11.79 -15.65 1.37
N MET A 43 10.76 -15.03 0.79
CA MET A 43 10.78 -13.64 0.37
C MET A 43 9.67 -12.84 1.03
N THR A 44 9.99 -11.60 1.43
CA THR A 44 9.03 -10.62 1.92
C THR A 44 8.93 -9.46 0.94
N ILE A 45 7.76 -9.27 0.34
CA ILE A 45 7.49 -8.18 -0.60
C ILE A 45 6.72 -7.09 0.13
N THR A 46 7.29 -5.89 0.19
CA THR A 46 6.60 -4.71 0.72
C THR A 46 6.40 -3.70 -0.39
N THR A 47 5.16 -3.21 -0.52
CA THR A 47 4.78 -2.21 -1.52
C THR A 47 4.10 -1.03 -0.84
N TYR A 48 4.17 0.13 -1.49
CA TYR A 48 3.61 1.38 -1.02
C TYR A 48 2.81 2.06 -2.15
N GLY A 49 1.80 2.82 -1.79
CA GLY A 49 0.97 3.61 -2.70
C GLY A 49 -0.47 3.11 -2.75
N GLU A 50 -1.33 3.85 -3.44
CA GLU A 50 -2.78 3.57 -3.48
C GLU A 50 -3.12 2.16 -3.95
N LYS A 51 -2.23 1.54 -4.75
CA LYS A 51 -2.34 0.19 -5.32
C LYS A 51 -1.43 -0.85 -4.64
N ALA A 52 -0.90 -0.59 -3.45
CA ALA A 52 0.05 -1.47 -2.76
C ALA A 52 -0.41 -2.94 -2.73
N GLU A 53 -1.62 -3.22 -2.27
CA GLU A 53 -2.14 -4.61 -2.19
C GLU A 53 -2.15 -5.31 -3.57
N ALA A 54 -2.59 -4.60 -4.61
CA ALA A 54 -2.63 -5.12 -5.96
C ALA A 54 -1.22 -5.35 -6.53
N ALA A 55 -0.27 -4.46 -6.22
CA ALA A 55 1.12 -4.60 -6.62
C ALA A 55 1.80 -5.79 -5.92
N ALA A 56 1.62 -5.91 -4.60
CA ALA A 56 2.15 -7.04 -3.83
C ALA A 56 1.57 -8.37 -4.33
N THR A 57 0.26 -8.42 -4.64
CA THR A 57 -0.39 -9.62 -5.17
C THR A 57 0.18 -10.01 -6.54
N LYS A 58 0.29 -9.05 -7.46
CA LYS A 58 0.85 -9.31 -8.79
C LYS A 58 2.31 -9.76 -8.74
N ALA A 59 3.10 -9.19 -7.82
CA ALA A 59 4.49 -9.61 -7.61
C ALA A 59 4.57 -11.06 -7.15
N VAL A 60 3.75 -11.47 -6.17
CA VAL A 60 3.70 -12.87 -5.71
C VAL A 60 3.30 -13.80 -6.86
N SER A 61 2.23 -13.48 -7.60
CA SER A 61 1.79 -14.32 -8.73
C SER A 61 2.84 -14.46 -9.82
N GLU A 62 3.60 -13.40 -10.11
CA GLU A 62 4.67 -13.48 -11.10
C GLU A 62 5.87 -14.31 -10.61
N ILE A 63 6.21 -14.20 -9.32
CA ILE A 63 7.22 -15.06 -8.69
C ILE A 63 6.83 -16.54 -8.80
N GLU A 64 5.58 -16.88 -8.49
CA GLU A 64 5.08 -18.27 -8.60
C GLU A 64 5.09 -18.75 -10.05
N ARG A 65 4.72 -17.89 -11.01
CA ARG A 65 4.81 -18.21 -12.45
C ARG A 65 6.25 -18.51 -12.86
N LEU A 66 7.20 -17.70 -12.42
CA LEU A 66 8.62 -17.89 -12.70
C LEU A 66 9.16 -19.15 -12.03
N ASP A 67 8.76 -19.43 -10.79
CA ASP A 67 9.15 -20.64 -10.07
C ASP A 67 8.66 -21.92 -10.78
N ASN A 68 7.45 -21.90 -11.33
CA ASN A 68 6.95 -23.02 -12.13
C ASN A 68 7.63 -23.13 -13.50
N LEU A 69 8.01 -21.99 -14.10
CA LEU A 69 8.64 -21.96 -15.41
C LEU A 69 10.10 -22.41 -15.37
N LEU A 70 10.84 -21.96 -14.36
CA LEU A 70 12.30 -21.98 -14.34
C LEU A 70 12.91 -23.03 -13.40
N SER A 71 12.10 -23.70 -12.57
CA SER A 71 12.63 -24.62 -11.56
C SER A 71 13.24 -25.88 -12.19
N THR A 72 14.54 -26.09 -11.99
CA THR A 72 15.20 -27.35 -12.40
C THR A 72 14.81 -28.56 -11.52
N GLY A 73 14.05 -28.34 -10.44
CA GLY A 73 13.61 -29.39 -9.52
C GLY A 73 12.13 -29.76 -9.66
N LYS A 74 11.40 -29.10 -10.57
CA LYS A 74 10.02 -29.47 -10.92
C LYS A 74 10.03 -30.10 -12.31
N ASP A 75 9.66 -31.38 -12.37
CA ASP A 75 9.68 -32.17 -13.60
C ASP A 75 8.77 -31.56 -14.69
N GLU A 76 7.69 -30.88 -14.29
CA GLU A 76 6.76 -30.22 -15.20
C GLU A 76 7.17 -28.79 -15.61
N SER A 77 8.30 -28.28 -15.12
CA SER A 77 8.77 -26.97 -15.56
C SER A 77 9.26 -27.01 -17.00
N GLU A 78 9.12 -25.89 -17.71
CA GLU A 78 9.63 -25.77 -19.08
C GLU A 78 11.16 -26.00 -19.14
N ILE A 79 11.89 -25.59 -18.09
CA ILE A 79 13.35 -25.81 -18.02
C ILE A 79 13.69 -27.29 -17.79
N ALA A 80 12.96 -28.02 -16.94
CA ALA A 80 13.18 -29.44 -16.75
C ALA A 80 12.95 -30.22 -18.04
N ILE A 81 11.83 -29.94 -18.72
CA ILE A 81 11.49 -30.54 -20.02
C ILE A 81 12.59 -30.24 -21.05
N LEU A 82 13.06 -28.99 -21.13
CA LEU A 82 14.12 -28.61 -22.05
C LEU A 82 15.43 -29.38 -21.80
N ASN A 83 15.80 -29.60 -20.54
CA ASN A 83 17.07 -30.25 -20.18
C ASN A 83 17.11 -31.75 -20.48
N GLU A 84 15.94 -32.39 -20.66
CA GLU A 84 15.84 -33.81 -21.02
C GLU A 84 15.86 -34.06 -22.54
N ASN A 85 15.94 -33.02 -23.36
CA ASN A 85 15.99 -33.07 -24.82
C ASN A 85 17.39 -32.73 -25.38
#